data_AF-A0A957LM56-F1
#
_entry.id   AF-A0A957LM56-F1
#
_cell.length_a   1.000
_cell.length_b   1.000
_cell.length_c   1.000
_cell.angle_alpha   90.00
_cell.angle_beta   90.00
_cell.angle_gamma   90.00
#
_symmetry.space_group_name_H-M   'P 1'
#
loop_
_entity.id
_entity.type
_entity.pdbx_description
1 polymer ?
#
loop_
_entity_poly.entity_id
_entity_poly.type
_entity_poly.pdbx_seq_one_letter_code
_entity_poly.pdbx_strand_id
1 'polypeptide(L)'
;MVHVSEQLNRWAPWLAIGGGLLWILYAIFEMLQPMGAVTTFTNDQGQTLVTNPAAFRAAGVAGGAALAMLGLAVAGTARRYDLPGDEPNRFSSAVPSRFGVAMGWVGALAGVMAAVSALLLVVPANSAMQLFGAVLVPFGTLLVAIEANGSERAYPIAAPLFLAGALGMVALLAQAMTPLFTWMLPVYAALIMAIYGFVWVRFGNLLTRHESIP
;
A
#
# COMPACT_ATOMS: atom_id res chain seq x y z
N MET A 1 2.75 24.80 7.53
CA MET A 1 1.93 23.59 7.28
C MET A 1 1.13 23.66 5.97
N VAL A 2 0.66 24.84 5.52
CA VAL A 2 -0.12 25.03 4.28
C VAL A 2 0.61 24.59 2.99
N HIS A 3 1.94 24.76 2.90
CA HIS A 3 2.70 24.33 1.71
C HIS A 3 2.80 22.81 1.53
N VAL A 4 2.89 22.05 2.63
CA VAL A 4 2.96 20.58 2.58
C VAL A 4 1.61 19.99 2.15
N SER A 5 0.49 20.60 2.57
CA SER A 5 -0.85 20.17 2.20
C SER A 5 -1.16 20.37 0.72
N GLU A 6 -0.68 21.45 0.12
CA GLU A 6 -0.94 21.79 -1.29
C GLU A 6 -0.13 20.91 -2.24
N GLN A 7 1.12 20.60 -1.86
CA GLN A 7 1.94 19.62 -2.56
C GLN A 7 1.33 18.21 -2.46
N LEU A 8 0.92 17.74 -1.28
CA LEU A 8 0.37 16.39 -1.15
C LEU A 8 -0.88 16.17 -2.05
N ASN A 9 -1.71 17.21 -2.21
CA ASN A 9 -2.87 17.19 -3.10
C ASN A 9 -2.46 16.99 -4.57
N ARG A 10 -1.53 17.81 -5.08
CA ARG A 10 -1.03 17.73 -6.45
C ARG A 10 -0.29 16.42 -6.75
N TRP A 11 0.38 15.86 -5.74
CA TRP A 11 1.20 14.67 -5.92
C TRP A 11 0.43 13.35 -5.68
N ALA A 12 -0.78 13.37 -5.10
CA ALA A 12 -1.59 12.18 -4.84
C ALA A 12 -1.75 11.22 -6.06
N PRO A 13 -2.00 11.70 -7.30
CA PRO A 13 -2.07 10.83 -8.48
C PRO A 13 -0.74 10.13 -8.78
N TRP A 14 0.37 10.88 -8.69
CA TRP A 14 1.71 10.38 -8.93
C TRP A 14 2.19 9.42 -7.84
N LEU A 15 1.79 9.66 -6.59
CA LEU A 15 2.04 8.76 -5.46
C LEU A 15 1.28 7.44 -5.61
N ALA A 16 0.02 7.48 -6.09
CA ALA A 16 -0.73 6.26 -6.40
C ALA A 16 -0.08 5.44 -7.53
N ILE A 17 0.34 6.10 -8.62
CA ILE A 17 1.01 5.44 -9.74
C ILE A 17 2.37 4.87 -9.30
N GLY A 18 3.21 5.70 -8.67
CA GLY A 18 4.53 5.30 -8.20
C GLY A 18 4.47 4.17 -7.18
N GLY A 19 3.57 4.28 -6.20
CA GLY A 19 3.35 3.23 -5.21
C GLY A 19 2.85 1.92 -5.84
N GLY A 20 1.93 1.99 -6.80
CA GLY A 20 1.46 0.82 -7.53
C GLY A 20 2.55 0.13 -8.35
N LEU A 21 3.39 0.89 -9.05
CA LEU A 21 4.53 0.36 -9.82
C LEU A 21 5.59 -0.26 -8.91
N LEU A 22 5.92 0.41 -7.79
CA LEU A 22 6.86 -0.12 -6.80
C LEU A 22 6.34 -1.40 -6.15
N TRP A 23 5.02 -1.52 -5.96
CA TRP A 23 4.42 -2.74 -5.43
C TRP A 23 4.52 -3.91 -6.42
N ILE A 24 4.40 -3.65 -7.73
CA ILE A 24 4.66 -4.67 -8.77
C ILE A 24 6.13 -5.08 -8.74
N LEU A 25 7.06 -4.12 -8.65
CA LEU A 25 8.50 -4.42 -8.52
C LEU A 25 8.82 -5.24 -7.27
N TYR A 26 8.19 -4.92 -6.14
CA TYR A 26 8.29 -5.69 -4.91
C TYR A 26 7.88 -7.16 -5.12
N ALA A 27 6.73 -7.39 -5.78
CA ALA A 27 6.27 -8.75 -6.10
C ALA A 27 7.27 -9.52 -6.98
N ILE A 28 7.87 -8.84 -7.97
CA ILE A 28 8.90 -9.45 -8.83
C ILE A 28 10.16 -9.80 -8.02
N PHE A 29 10.64 -8.90 -7.15
CA PHE A 29 11.84 -9.16 -6.36
C PHE A 29 11.64 -10.26 -5.32
N GLU A 30 10.45 -10.36 -4.71
CA GLU A 30 10.09 -11.49 -3.84
C GLU A 30 10.20 -12.83 -4.56
N MET A 31 9.74 -12.93 -5.82
CA MET A 31 9.89 -14.15 -6.62
C MET A 31 11.35 -14.51 -6.92
N LEU A 32 12.24 -13.51 -6.94
CA LEU A 32 13.66 -13.67 -7.25
C LEU A 32 14.52 -13.92 -6.00
N GLN A 33 14.00 -13.70 -4.78
CA GLN A 33 14.74 -13.98 -3.54
C GLN A 33 15.35 -15.39 -3.43
N PRO A 34 14.68 -16.49 -3.86
CA PRO A 34 15.28 -17.82 -3.81
C PRO A 34 16.35 -18.06 -4.89
N MET A 35 16.57 -17.12 -5.82
CA MET A 35 17.54 -17.26 -6.91
C MET A 35 18.86 -16.53 -6.59
N GLY A 36 19.99 -17.16 -6.91
CA GLY A 36 21.32 -16.55 -6.82
C GLY A 36 22.12 -16.96 -5.59
N ALA A 37 23.10 -16.14 -5.19
CA ALA A 37 23.94 -16.40 -4.02
C ALA A 37 23.14 -16.19 -2.74
N VAL A 38 23.01 -17.24 -1.93
CA VAL A 38 22.08 -17.26 -0.81
C VAL A 38 22.81 -17.28 0.53
N THR A 39 22.31 -16.51 1.48
CA THR A 39 22.74 -16.54 2.88
C THR A 39 21.73 -17.33 3.71
N THR A 40 22.23 -18.22 4.56
CA THR A 40 21.41 -19.04 5.45
C THR A 40 21.42 -18.47 6.86
N PHE A 41 20.26 -18.08 7.36
CA PHE A 41 20.06 -17.64 8.73
C PHE A 41 19.42 -18.78 9.50
N THR A 42 20.11 -19.35 10.49
CA THR A 42 19.50 -20.35 11.38
C THR A 42 19.02 -19.64 12.63
N ASN A 43 17.72 -19.65 12.91
CA ASN A 43 17.21 -19.12 14.17
C ASN A 43 17.40 -20.13 15.31
N ASP A 44 17.17 -19.69 16.55
CA ASP A 44 17.30 -20.53 17.77
C ASP A 44 16.34 -21.74 17.78
N GLN A 45 15.38 -21.79 16.86
CA GLN A 45 14.42 -22.88 16.66
C GLN A 45 14.86 -23.86 15.56
N GLY A 46 16.06 -23.69 15.00
CA GLY A 46 16.62 -24.54 13.94
C GLY A 46 16.04 -24.29 12.54
N GLN A 47 15.26 -23.23 12.34
CA GLN A 47 14.74 -22.86 11.03
C GLN A 47 15.81 -22.11 10.24
N THR A 48 16.16 -22.62 9.07
CA THR A 48 17.11 -21.99 8.14
C THR A 48 16.36 -21.11 7.13
N LEU A 49 16.42 -19.79 7.28
CA LEU A 49 15.97 -18.85 6.27
C LEU A 49 17.05 -18.69 5.20
N VAL A 50 16.72 -19.04 3.96
CA VAL A 50 17.62 -19.03 2.81
C VAL A 50 17.24 -17.80 1.99
N THR A 51 17.99 -16.70 2.13
CA THR A 51 17.68 -15.43 1.45
C THR A 51 18.89 -14.84 0.71
N ASN A 52 18.65 -14.31 -0.49
CA ASN A 52 19.64 -13.54 -1.24
C ASN A 52 19.64 -12.08 -0.70
N PRO A 53 20.72 -11.59 -0.07
CA PRO A 53 20.74 -10.27 0.58
C PRO A 53 20.44 -9.11 -0.37
N ALA A 54 20.84 -9.22 -1.65
CA ALA A 54 20.58 -8.19 -2.64
C ALA A 54 19.10 -8.17 -3.03
N ALA A 55 18.51 -9.35 -3.26
CA ALA A 55 17.08 -9.48 -3.56
C ALA A 55 16.21 -9.07 -2.37
N PHE A 56 16.61 -9.40 -1.14
CA PHE A 56 15.93 -8.96 0.08
C PHE A 56 15.94 -7.43 0.22
N ARG A 57 17.10 -6.78 0.04
CA ARG A 57 17.18 -5.31 0.04
C ARG A 57 16.28 -4.69 -1.02
N ALA A 58 16.38 -5.19 -2.25
CA ALA A 58 15.59 -4.67 -3.36
C ALA A 58 14.07 -4.82 -3.12
N ALA A 59 13.64 -6.01 -2.67
CA ALA A 59 12.24 -6.28 -2.33
C ALA A 59 11.77 -5.41 -1.16
N GLY A 60 12.51 -5.39 -0.05
CA GLY A 60 12.13 -4.64 1.14
C GLY A 60 12.10 -3.13 0.93
N VAL A 61 13.03 -2.57 0.14
CA VAL A 61 13.01 -1.16 -0.25
C VAL A 61 11.86 -0.86 -1.18
N ALA A 62 11.61 -1.70 -2.19
CA ALA A 62 10.50 -1.51 -3.13
C ALA A 62 9.15 -1.57 -2.42
N GLY A 63 8.92 -2.59 -1.57
CA GLY A 63 7.67 -2.73 -0.81
C GLY A 63 7.48 -1.63 0.23
N GLY A 64 8.54 -1.27 0.95
CA GLY A 64 8.49 -0.16 1.90
C GLY A 64 8.20 1.19 1.23
N ALA A 65 8.88 1.50 0.13
CA ALA A 65 8.64 2.71 -0.65
C ALA A 65 7.24 2.72 -1.28
N ALA A 66 6.75 1.57 -1.73
CA ALA A 66 5.39 1.43 -2.22
C ALA A 66 4.36 1.76 -1.13
N LEU A 67 4.48 1.17 0.06
CA LEU A 67 3.57 1.46 1.19
C LEU A 67 3.63 2.93 1.61
N ALA A 68 4.83 3.53 1.63
CA ALA A 68 5.02 4.95 1.87
C ALA A 68 4.22 5.79 0.88
N MET A 69 4.38 5.53 -0.42
CA MET A 69 3.68 6.27 -1.46
C MET A 69 2.17 6.03 -1.44
N LEU A 70 1.72 4.79 -1.26
CA LEU A 70 0.30 4.45 -1.24
C LEU A 70 -0.41 5.05 -0.01
N GLY A 71 0.21 4.99 1.17
CA GLY A 71 -0.33 5.63 2.37
C GLY A 71 -0.45 7.15 2.24
N LEU A 72 0.56 7.81 1.64
CA LEU A 72 0.50 9.23 1.30
C LEU A 72 -0.53 9.51 0.19
N ALA A 73 -0.70 8.60 -0.77
CA ALA A 73 -1.72 8.72 -1.80
C ALA A 73 -3.12 8.77 -1.16
N VAL A 74 -3.44 7.85 -0.23
CA VAL A 74 -4.71 7.85 0.52
C VAL A 74 -4.95 9.19 1.22
N ALA A 75 -3.95 9.67 1.96
CA ALA A 75 -4.06 10.94 2.68
C ALA A 75 -4.23 12.13 1.72
N GLY A 76 -3.54 12.09 0.58
CA GLY A 76 -3.64 13.10 -0.47
C GLY A 76 -4.99 13.09 -1.17
N THR A 77 -5.55 11.93 -1.50
CA THR A 77 -6.89 11.84 -2.10
C THR A 77 -7.98 12.27 -1.14
N ALA A 78 -7.93 11.85 0.13
CA ALA A 78 -8.91 12.30 1.11
C ALA A 78 -8.92 13.83 1.20
N ARG A 79 -7.74 14.47 1.29
CA ARG A 79 -7.65 15.94 1.28
C ARG A 79 -8.11 16.58 -0.02
N ARG A 80 -7.80 15.99 -1.18
CA ARG A 80 -8.18 16.54 -2.49
C ARG A 80 -9.69 16.69 -2.64
N TYR A 81 -10.43 15.76 -2.03
CA TYR A 81 -11.89 15.73 -2.07
C TYR A 81 -12.54 16.27 -0.79
N ASP A 82 -11.74 16.93 0.06
CA ASP A 82 -12.19 17.53 1.32
C ASP A 82 -12.90 16.52 2.24
N LEU A 83 -12.29 15.34 2.39
CA LEU A 83 -12.75 14.28 3.28
C LEU A 83 -11.93 14.31 4.59
N PRO A 84 -12.59 14.40 5.76
CA PRO A 84 -14.03 14.44 5.98
C PRO A 84 -14.65 15.79 5.61
N GLY A 85 -15.83 15.76 4.98
CA GLY A 85 -16.53 16.97 4.55
C GLY A 85 -17.22 17.69 5.72
N ASP A 86 -17.46 18.99 5.54
CA ASP A 86 -18.20 19.85 6.48
C ASP A 86 -19.73 19.67 6.39
N GLU A 87 -20.22 18.83 5.47
CA GLU A 87 -21.66 18.60 5.30
C GLU A 87 -22.26 17.83 6.49
N PRO A 88 -23.42 18.27 7.02
CA PRO A 88 -24.08 17.58 8.13
C PRO A 88 -24.59 16.21 7.64
N ASN A 89 -23.93 15.16 8.11
CA ASN A 89 -24.19 13.78 7.72
C ASN A 89 -25.66 13.36 7.76
N ARG A 90 -26.14 12.75 6.66
CA ARG A 90 -27.38 11.95 6.64
C ARG A 90 -27.23 10.63 7.42
N PHE A 91 -25.99 10.18 7.65
CA PHE A 91 -25.61 9.05 8.48
C PHE A 91 -24.51 9.50 9.47
N SER A 92 -24.90 9.96 10.66
CA SER A 92 -24.07 10.46 11.78
C SER A 92 -22.64 9.86 11.94
N SER A 93 -21.67 10.20 11.07
CA SER A 93 -20.36 9.56 11.08
C SER A 93 -19.34 10.26 10.13
N ALA A 94 -18.87 11.46 10.48
CA ALA A 94 -17.72 12.14 9.83
C ALA A 94 -16.36 11.57 10.30
N VAL A 95 -16.40 10.34 10.78
CA VAL A 95 -15.39 9.64 11.58
C VAL A 95 -14.55 8.66 10.73
N PRO A 96 -15.08 7.95 9.71
CA PRO A 96 -14.35 6.91 8.97
C PRO A 96 -13.13 7.46 8.23
N SER A 97 -13.25 8.55 7.46
CA SER A 97 -12.11 9.06 6.67
C SER A 97 -11.00 9.63 7.55
N ARG A 98 -11.30 10.20 8.72
CA ARG A 98 -10.26 10.67 9.67
C ARG A 98 -9.38 9.50 10.11
N PHE A 99 -10.02 8.38 10.47
CA PHE A 99 -9.31 7.14 10.76
C PHE A 99 -8.62 6.58 9.51
N GLY A 100 -9.25 6.67 8.35
CA GLY A 100 -8.66 6.21 7.09
C GLY A 100 -7.38 6.97 6.71
N VAL A 101 -7.38 8.29 6.88
CA VAL A 101 -6.21 9.16 6.67
C VAL A 101 -5.14 8.89 7.72
N ALA A 102 -5.52 8.72 8.99
CA ALA A 102 -4.58 8.34 10.04
C ALA A 102 -3.91 6.99 9.72
N MET A 103 -4.68 5.99 9.30
CA MET A 103 -4.16 4.70 8.84
C MET A 103 -3.26 4.83 7.60
N GLY A 104 -3.59 5.72 6.66
CA GLY A 104 -2.74 6.05 5.52
C GLY A 104 -1.38 6.63 5.95
N TRP A 105 -1.35 7.57 6.90
CA TRP A 105 -0.11 8.13 7.45
C TRP A 105 0.72 7.09 8.22
N VAL A 106 0.07 6.31 9.08
CA VAL A 106 0.75 5.26 9.85
C VAL A 106 1.27 4.17 8.92
N GLY A 107 0.50 3.79 7.90
CA GLY A 107 0.93 2.85 6.86
C GLY A 107 2.11 3.41 6.05
N ALA A 108 2.13 4.71 5.78
CA ALA A 108 3.25 5.33 5.09
C ALA A 108 4.53 5.30 5.95
N LEU A 109 4.41 5.60 7.25
CA LEU A 109 5.51 5.53 8.20
C LEU A 109 6.02 4.09 8.36
N ALA A 110 5.12 3.11 8.41
CA ALA A 110 5.46 1.70 8.39
C ALA A 110 6.24 1.33 7.12
N GLY A 111 5.84 1.86 5.95
CA GLY A 111 6.57 1.71 4.69
C GLY A 111 7.99 2.27 4.74
N VAL A 112 8.19 3.47 5.30
CA VAL A 112 9.53 4.05 5.49
C VAL A 112 10.38 3.17 6.42
N MET A 113 9.80 2.72 7.53
CA MET A 113 10.50 1.83 8.47
C MET A 113 10.83 0.47 7.84
N ALA A 114 9.96 -0.06 6.97
CA ALA A 114 10.23 -1.26 6.19
C ALA A 114 11.41 -1.05 5.24
N ALA A 115 11.47 0.06 4.52
CA ALA A 115 12.57 0.35 3.60
C ALA A 115 13.92 0.51 4.36
N VAL A 116 13.91 1.21 5.50
CA VAL A 116 15.10 1.39 6.34
C VAL A 116 15.58 0.05 6.91
N SER A 117 14.67 -0.76 7.46
CA SER A 117 15.01 -2.09 7.98
C SER A 117 15.52 -3.03 6.89
N ALA A 118 15.03 -2.92 5.66
CA ALA A 118 15.55 -3.66 4.50
C ALA A 118 17.01 -3.29 4.20
N LEU A 119 17.31 -1.99 4.13
CA LEU A 119 18.68 -1.49 3.89
C LEU A 119 19.66 -1.98 4.96
N LEU A 120 19.19 -2.02 6.22
CA LEU A 120 19.95 -2.50 7.37
C LEU A 120 19.97 -4.03 7.52
N LEU A 121 19.32 -4.79 6.63
CA LEU A 121 19.18 -6.26 6.70
C LEU A 121 18.55 -6.77 8.00
N VAL A 122 17.67 -5.99 8.62
CA VAL A 122 16.94 -6.39 9.83
C VAL A 122 15.67 -7.15 9.42
N VAL A 123 15.81 -8.43 9.10
CA VAL A 123 14.74 -9.26 8.51
C VAL A 123 13.43 -9.24 9.31
N PRO A 124 13.41 -9.48 10.65
CA PRO A 124 12.16 -9.53 11.40
C PRO A 124 11.44 -8.19 11.44
N ALA A 125 12.19 -7.09 11.56
CA ALA A 125 11.64 -5.74 11.57
C ALA A 125 11.05 -5.37 10.21
N ASN A 126 11.73 -5.75 9.11
CA ASN A 126 11.22 -5.52 7.76
C ASN A 126 9.89 -6.25 7.54
N SER A 127 9.83 -7.54 7.84
CA SER A 127 8.60 -8.33 7.66
C SER A 127 7.45 -7.80 8.49
N ALA A 128 7.70 -7.41 9.75
CA ALA A 128 6.67 -6.83 10.62
C ALA A 128 6.14 -5.49 10.08
N MET A 129 7.03 -4.60 9.64
CA MET A 129 6.65 -3.28 9.13
C MET A 129 5.95 -3.36 7.77
N GLN A 130 6.39 -4.26 6.89
CA GLN A 130 5.73 -4.57 5.61
C GLN A 130 4.30 -5.05 5.85
N LEU A 131 4.09 -6.04 6.71
CA LEU A 131 2.77 -6.56 7.04
C LEU A 131 1.88 -5.49 7.66
N PHE A 132 2.42 -4.72 8.62
CA PHE A 132 1.67 -3.66 9.28
C PHE A 132 1.21 -2.58 8.30
N GLY A 133 2.10 -2.10 7.43
CA GLY A 133 1.73 -1.14 6.39
C GLY A 133 0.76 -1.74 5.35
N ALA A 134 0.98 -3.00 4.96
CA ALA A 134 0.11 -3.71 4.02
C ALA A 134 -1.30 -3.95 4.58
N VAL A 135 -1.50 -3.95 5.89
CA VAL A 135 -2.82 -3.96 6.54
C VAL A 135 -3.41 -2.56 6.58
N LEU A 136 -2.66 -1.58 7.07
CA LEU A 136 -3.17 -0.24 7.31
C LEU A 136 -3.56 0.51 6.04
N VAL A 137 -2.79 0.37 4.95
CA VAL A 137 -3.08 1.08 3.70
C VAL A 137 -4.43 0.63 3.10
N PRO A 138 -4.72 -0.67 2.92
CA PRO A 138 -6.04 -1.15 2.49
C PRO A 138 -7.19 -0.76 3.44
N PHE A 139 -7.02 -0.91 4.76
CA PHE A 139 -8.05 -0.46 5.71
C PHE A 139 -8.30 1.04 5.59
N GLY A 140 -7.23 1.83 5.47
CA GLY A 140 -7.31 3.27 5.27
C GLY A 140 -8.07 3.64 3.99
N THR A 141 -7.77 2.96 2.88
CA THR A 141 -8.48 3.16 1.60
C THR A 141 -9.97 2.84 1.70
N LEU A 142 -10.36 1.75 2.37
CA LEU A 142 -11.76 1.36 2.52
C LEU A 142 -12.54 2.41 3.33
N LEU A 143 -11.95 2.88 4.43
CA LEU A 143 -12.58 3.91 5.26
C LEU A 143 -12.77 5.23 4.52
N VAL A 144 -11.79 5.63 3.70
CA VAL A 144 -11.92 6.80 2.82
C VAL A 144 -12.97 6.57 1.73
N ALA A 145 -13.04 5.34 1.17
CA ALA A 145 -14.03 5.00 0.15
C ALA A 145 -15.48 5.07 0.67
N ILE A 146 -15.71 4.60 1.91
CA ILE A 146 -17.02 4.64 2.56
C ILE A 146 -17.53 6.09 2.65
N GLU A 147 -16.67 7.01 3.05
CA GLU A 147 -17.06 8.41 3.17
C GLU A 147 -17.17 9.10 1.81
N ALA A 148 -16.29 8.75 0.86
CA ALA A 148 -16.39 9.23 -0.52
C ALA A 148 -17.72 8.84 -1.18
N ASN A 149 -18.28 7.66 -0.84
CA ASN A 149 -19.57 7.21 -1.33
C ASN A 149 -20.74 8.05 -0.83
N GLY A 150 -20.58 8.72 0.31
CA GLY A 150 -21.59 9.60 0.91
C GLY A 150 -21.56 11.04 0.41
N SER A 151 -20.57 11.43 -0.40
CA SER A 151 -20.37 12.81 -0.88
C SER A 151 -20.60 12.90 -2.39
N GLU A 152 -21.40 13.87 -2.83
CA GLU A 152 -21.66 14.12 -4.27
C GLU A 152 -20.37 14.46 -5.03
N ARG A 153 -19.43 15.15 -4.36
CA ARG A 153 -18.14 15.57 -4.94
C ARG A 153 -17.15 14.41 -5.05
N ALA A 154 -17.18 13.47 -4.11
CA ALA A 154 -16.23 12.35 -4.04
C ALA A 154 -16.79 11.02 -4.55
N TYR A 155 -18.08 10.95 -4.91
CA TYR A 155 -18.73 9.75 -5.43
C TYR A 155 -17.97 9.06 -6.58
N PRO A 156 -17.38 9.77 -7.57
CA PRO A 156 -16.65 9.13 -8.67
C PRO A 156 -15.40 8.34 -8.23
N ILE A 157 -14.82 8.67 -7.08
CA ILE A 157 -13.62 8.00 -6.55
C ILE A 157 -13.93 6.91 -5.51
N ALA A 158 -15.19 6.80 -5.05
CA ALA A 158 -15.59 5.83 -4.03
C ALA A 158 -15.40 4.38 -4.49
N ALA A 159 -15.96 4.03 -5.65
CA ALA A 159 -15.85 2.69 -6.22
C ALA A 159 -14.39 2.24 -6.48
N PRO A 160 -13.51 3.05 -7.12
CA PRO A 160 -12.14 2.63 -7.33
C PRO A 160 -11.31 2.57 -6.03
N LEU A 161 -11.55 3.44 -5.04
CA LEU A 161 -10.91 3.33 -3.72
C LEU A 161 -11.36 2.07 -2.97
N PHE A 162 -12.65 1.73 -3.05
CA PHE A 162 -13.18 0.50 -2.46
C PHE A 162 -12.53 -0.72 -3.10
N LEU A 163 -12.41 -0.75 -4.43
CA LEU A 163 -11.75 -1.82 -5.16
C LEU A 163 -10.27 -1.95 -4.76
N ALA A 164 -9.55 -0.82 -4.65
CA ALA A 164 -8.16 -0.81 -4.19
C ALA A 164 -8.06 -1.41 -2.78
N GLY A 165 -8.90 -0.98 -1.84
CA GLY A 165 -8.90 -1.50 -0.49
C GLY A 165 -9.27 -2.98 -0.39
N ALA A 166 -10.31 -3.41 -1.09
CA ALA A 166 -10.74 -4.80 -1.11
C ALA A 166 -9.66 -5.73 -1.68
N LEU A 167 -9.03 -5.33 -2.79
CA LEU A 167 -7.93 -6.10 -3.38
C LEU A 167 -6.68 -6.11 -2.50
N GLY A 168 -6.41 -5.03 -1.76
CA GLY A 168 -5.34 -5.00 -0.77
C GLY A 168 -5.58 -6.03 0.35
N MET A 169 -6.82 -6.15 0.82
CA MET A 169 -7.20 -7.17 1.81
C MET A 169 -7.08 -8.60 1.25
N VAL A 170 -7.44 -8.80 -0.02
CA VAL A 170 -7.26 -10.09 -0.70
C VAL A 170 -5.77 -10.41 -0.88
N ALA A 171 -4.94 -9.42 -1.20
CA ALA A 171 -3.50 -9.60 -1.33
C ALA A 171 -2.85 -10.01 0.00
N LEU A 172 -3.29 -9.45 1.12
CA LEU A 172 -2.86 -9.89 2.46
C LEU A 172 -3.22 -11.34 2.73
N LEU A 173 -4.46 -11.74 2.40
CA LEU A 173 -4.88 -13.12 2.57
C LEU A 173 -4.02 -14.06 1.73
N ALA A 174 -3.75 -13.69 0.48
CA ALA A 174 -2.86 -14.45 -0.41
C ALA A 174 -1.44 -14.58 0.16
N GLN A 175 -0.87 -13.48 0.68
CA GLN A 175 0.44 -13.49 1.34
C GLN A 175 0.45 -14.44 2.55
N ALA A 176 -0.59 -14.40 3.39
CA ALA A 176 -0.69 -15.25 4.58
C ALA A 176 -0.81 -16.74 4.25
N MET A 177 -1.31 -17.08 3.06
CA MET A 177 -1.44 -18.47 2.61
C MET A 177 -0.16 -19.03 1.96
N THR A 178 0.82 -18.18 1.62
CA THR A 178 2.11 -18.58 1.02
C THR A 178 2.83 -19.74 1.74
N PRO A 179 3.00 -19.74 3.08
CA PRO A 179 3.68 -20.84 3.76
C PRO A 179 2.93 -22.18 3.73
N LEU A 180 1.64 -22.20 3.37
CA LEU A 180 0.83 -23.43 3.35
C LEU A 180 0.94 -24.20 2.02
N PHE A 181 1.39 -23.58 0.93
CA PHE A 181 1.38 -24.17 -0.42
C PHE A 181 2.64 -23.82 -1.21
N THR A 182 3.66 -24.68 -1.14
CA THR A 182 5.03 -24.36 -1.59
C THR A 182 5.28 -24.48 -3.10
N TRP A 183 4.43 -25.15 -3.88
CA TRP A 183 4.77 -25.53 -5.28
C TRP A 183 4.21 -24.64 -6.40
N MET A 184 3.13 -23.87 -6.17
CA MET A 184 2.57 -22.94 -7.17
C MET A 184 2.14 -21.57 -6.61
N LEU A 185 2.05 -21.44 -5.28
CA LEU A 185 1.45 -20.26 -4.64
C LEU A 185 2.30 -18.98 -4.69
N PRO A 186 3.65 -19.01 -4.71
CA PRO A 186 4.43 -17.77 -4.86
C PRO A 186 4.11 -17.02 -6.14
N VAL A 187 3.78 -17.74 -7.22
CA VAL A 187 3.35 -17.16 -8.50
C VAL A 187 1.98 -16.52 -8.39
N TYR A 188 1.03 -17.20 -7.74
CA TYR A 188 -0.32 -16.66 -7.54
C TYR A 188 -0.34 -15.49 -6.56
N ALA A 189 0.46 -15.54 -5.49
CA ALA A 189 0.63 -14.44 -4.55
C ALA A 189 1.21 -13.22 -5.26
N ALA A 190 2.29 -13.40 -6.04
CA ALA A 190 2.88 -12.33 -6.84
C ALA A 190 1.90 -11.76 -7.89
N LEU A 191 1.06 -12.60 -8.50
CA LEU A 191 0.04 -12.17 -9.44
C LEU A 191 -1.03 -11.30 -8.75
N ILE A 192 -1.55 -11.74 -7.60
CA ILE A 192 -2.54 -10.97 -6.82
C ILE A 192 -1.94 -9.63 -6.36
N MET A 193 -0.68 -9.66 -5.94
CA MET A 193 0.08 -8.45 -5.59
C MET A 193 0.25 -7.51 -6.77
N ALA A 194 0.58 -8.04 -7.95
CA ALA A 194 0.70 -7.25 -9.16
C ALA A 194 -0.65 -6.64 -9.59
N ILE A 195 -1.76 -7.39 -9.46
CA ILE A 195 -3.11 -6.89 -9.70
C ILE A 195 -3.43 -5.73 -8.75
N TYR A 196 -3.11 -5.86 -7.47
CA TYR A 196 -3.28 -4.78 -6.49
C TYR A 196 -2.48 -3.53 -6.87
N GLY A 197 -1.21 -3.68 -7.25
CA GLY A 197 -0.39 -2.58 -7.75
C GLY A 197 -0.96 -1.94 -9.02
N PHE A 198 -1.48 -2.75 -9.95
CA PHE A 198 -2.13 -2.27 -11.17
C PHE A 198 -3.40 -1.44 -10.88
N VAL A 199 -4.20 -1.84 -9.88
CA VAL A 199 -5.38 -1.05 -9.48
C VAL A 199 -4.99 0.33 -8.98
N TRP A 200 -3.89 0.44 -8.23
CA TRP A 200 -3.35 1.75 -7.82
C TRP A 200 -2.86 2.60 -9.00
N VAL A 201 -2.20 1.98 -9.98
CA VAL A 201 -1.79 2.67 -11.23
C VAL A 201 -3.02 3.16 -12.00
N ARG A 202 -4.08 2.36 -12.09
CA ARG A 202 -5.34 2.77 -12.75
C ARG A 202 -6.03 3.87 -11.97
N PHE A 203 -6.06 3.78 -10.65
CA PHE A 203 -6.62 4.80 -9.78
C PHE A 203 -5.90 6.15 -9.92
N GLY A 204 -4.56 6.16 -9.85
CA GLY A 204 -3.79 7.39 -10.05
C GLY A 204 -4.01 8.02 -11.42
N ASN A 205 -4.16 7.21 -12.47
CA ASN A 205 -4.53 7.70 -13.82
C ASN A 205 -5.96 8.28 -13.89
N LEU A 206 -6.89 7.82 -13.05
CA LEU A 206 -8.22 8.43 -12.96
C LEU A 206 -8.13 9.82 -12.28
N LEU A 207 -7.30 9.94 -11.26
CA LEU A 207 -7.08 11.20 -10.53
C LEU A 207 -6.39 12.27 -11.38
N THR A 208 -5.46 11.90 -12.27
CA THR A 208 -4.84 12.85 -13.21
C THR A 208 -5.85 13.38 -14.23
N ARG A 209 -6.74 12.52 -14.74
CA ARG A 209 -7.80 12.93 -15.68
C ARG A 209 -8.83 13.88 -15.09
N HIS A 210 -9.03 13.85 -13.77
CA HIS A 210 -9.92 14.80 -13.09
C HIS A 210 -9.25 16.16 -12.79
N GLU A 211 -7.99 16.38 -13.18
CA GLU A 211 -7.37 17.72 -13.17
C GLU A 211 -7.68 18.51 -14.45
N SER A 212 -8.18 17.88 -15.52
CA SER A 212 -8.35 18.50 -16.84
C SER A 212 -9.76 19.01 -17.15
N ILE A 213 -10.62 19.18 -16.14
CA ILE A 213 -11.92 19.84 -16.33
C ILE A 213 -11.80 21.25 -15.74
N PRO A 214 -11.71 22.30 -16.59
CA PRO A 214 -11.68 23.69 -16.15
C PRO A 214 -13.01 24.15 -15.52
#